data_AF-A0A7S2Y3R5-F1
#
_entry.id   AF-A0A7S2Y3R5-F1
#
_cell.length_a   1.000
_cell.length_b   1.000
_cell.length_c   1.000
_cell.angle_alpha   90.00
_cell.angle_beta   90.00
_cell.angle_gamma   90.00
#
_symmetry.space_group_name_H-M   'P 1'
#
loop_
_entity.id
_entity.type
_entity.pdbx_description
1 polymer ?
#
loop_
_entity_poly.entity_id
_entity_poly.type
_entity_poly.pdbx_seq_one_letter_code
_entity_poly.pdbx_strand_id
1 'polypeptide(L)'
;WKMKRFLGVSYSWRAQTRQLERPHLIAWESTKGVKNYGRVDFTPLSNDETLMKLSLSFVVPRVVSRMVGKSNRIARFVKVRMVQSSLKKFRNIVMEAEGIETTDGGEENEEPTNVEDLESIEL
;
A
#
# COMPACT_ATOMS: atom_id res chain seq x y z
N TRP A 1 -10.36 3.57 -4.96
CA TRP A 1 -9.08 4.20 -4.56
C TRP A 1 -8.56 5.07 -5.71
N LYS A 2 -8.00 6.25 -5.43
CA LYS A 2 -7.40 7.15 -6.43
C LYS A 2 -6.03 7.62 -5.91
N MET A 3 -4.96 7.39 -6.68
CA MET A 3 -3.61 7.84 -6.33
C MET A 3 -3.28 9.16 -7.01
N LYS A 4 -2.53 10.03 -6.33
CA LYS A 4 -1.88 11.20 -6.95
C LYS A 4 -0.93 10.72 -8.05
N ARG A 5 -0.68 11.59 -9.04
CA ARG A 5 0.07 11.26 -10.25
C ARG A 5 1.47 10.73 -9.89
N PHE A 6 1.87 9.62 -10.48
CA PHE A 6 3.25 9.13 -10.46
C PHE A 6 3.71 9.00 -11.91
N LEU A 7 4.85 9.63 -12.24
CA LEU A 7 5.35 9.78 -13.62
C LEU A 7 4.31 10.43 -14.56
N GLY A 8 3.55 11.40 -14.06
CA GLY A 8 2.47 12.04 -14.82
C GLY A 8 1.22 11.18 -15.02
N VAL A 9 1.21 9.91 -14.57
CA VAL A 9 0.08 8.98 -14.72
C VAL A 9 -0.70 8.90 -13.41
N SER A 10 -2.01 9.12 -13.47
CA SER A 10 -2.92 8.89 -12.33
C SER A 10 -3.43 7.45 -12.35
N TYR A 11 -3.34 6.77 -11.21
CA TYR A 11 -3.87 5.41 -11.05
C TYR A 11 -5.16 5.45 -10.25
N SER A 12 -6.17 4.74 -10.73
CA SER A 12 -7.38 4.50 -9.95
C SER A 12 -7.89 3.09 -10.22
N TRP A 13 -8.53 2.53 -9.21
CA TRP A 13 -9.23 1.27 -9.34
C TRP A 13 -10.45 1.21 -8.42
N ARG A 14 -11.41 0.40 -8.85
CA ARG A 14 -12.49 -0.13 -8.00
C ARG A 14 -12.13 -1.56 -7.64
N ALA A 15 -12.40 -1.96 -6.41
CA ALA A 15 -12.12 -3.30 -5.91
C ALA A 15 -13.37 -3.89 -5.27
N GLN A 16 -13.43 -5.21 -5.24
CA GLN A 16 -14.42 -5.99 -4.52
C GLN A 16 -13.72 -6.98 -3.59
N THR A 17 -14.34 -7.26 -2.45
CA THR A 17 -13.88 -8.30 -1.53
C THR A 17 -14.14 -9.66 -2.17
N ARG A 18 -13.09 -10.49 -2.26
CA ARG A 18 -13.15 -11.85 -2.79
C ARG A 18 -13.29 -12.88 -1.67
N GLN A 19 -12.65 -12.64 -0.53
CA GLN A 19 -12.69 -13.52 0.63
C GLN A 19 -12.65 -12.67 1.89
N LEU A 20 -13.49 -13.03 2.86
CA LEU A 20 -13.58 -12.37 4.16
C LEU A 20 -13.81 -13.44 5.21
N GLU A 21 -12.79 -13.70 6.02
CA GLU A 21 -12.85 -14.64 7.13
C GLU A 21 -12.44 -13.88 8.38
N ARG A 22 -13.41 -13.45 9.18
CA ARG A 22 -13.11 -12.69 10.39
C ARG A 22 -12.63 -13.63 11.50
N PRO A 23 -11.62 -13.25 12.31
CA PRO A 23 -10.77 -12.05 12.19
C PRO A 23 -9.55 -12.22 11.27
N HIS A 24 -9.37 -13.38 10.65
CA HIS A 24 -8.09 -13.83 10.09
C HIS A 24 -7.70 -13.27 8.73
N LEU A 25 -8.65 -12.92 7.86
CA LEU A 25 -8.34 -12.67 6.45
C LEU A 25 -9.31 -11.71 5.78
N ILE A 26 -8.73 -10.82 4.99
CA ILE A 26 -9.44 -10.01 3.99
C ILE A 26 -8.68 -10.12 2.66
N ALA A 27 -9.32 -10.57 1.60
CA ALA A 27 -8.76 -10.58 0.25
C ALA A 27 -9.67 -9.84 -0.73
N TRP A 28 -9.06 -9.16 -1.69
CA TRP A 28 -9.78 -8.38 -2.71
C TRP A 28 -9.16 -8.54 -4.09
N GLU A 29 -9.96 -8.15 -5.07
CA GLU A 29 -9.54 -7.98 -6.45
C GLU A 29 -10.10 -6.69 -7.05
N SER A 30 -9.35 -6.09 -7.96
CA SER A 30 -9.83 -4.95 -8.73
C SER A 30 -10.84 -5.37 -9.78
N THR A 31 -11.96 -4.66 -9.87
CA THR A 31 -13.00 -4.88 -10.89
C THR A 31 -12.88 -3.90 -12.06
N LYS A 32 -12.28 -2.72 -11.84
CA LYS A 32 -12.06 -1.70 -12.89
C LYS A 32 -10.74 -0.95 -12.65
N GLY A 33 -10.13 -0.48 -13.74
CA GLY A 33 -8.90 0.31 -13.68
C GLY A 33 -7.65 -0.56 -13.64
N VAL A 34 -6.68 -0.20 -12.78
CA VAL A 34 -5.43 -0.96 -12.63
C VAL A 34 -5.72 -2.32 -12.02
N LYS A 35 -5.34 -3.39 -12.74
CA LYS A 35 -5.50 -4.76 -12.29
C LYS A 35 -4.63 -5.00 -11.06
N ASN A 36 -5.25 -5.25 -9.91
CA ASN A 36 -4.57 -5.59 -8.66
C ASN A 36 -5.37 -6.60 -7.84
N TYR A 37 -4.64 -7.34 -7.01
CA TYR A 37 -5.12 -8.31 -6.06
C TYR A 37 -4.39 -8.06 -4.75
N GLY A 38 -5.11 -8.10 -3.64
CA GLY A 38 -4.46 -8.01 -2.35
C GLY A 38 -5.10 -8.91 -1.32
N ARG A 39 -4.33 -9.19 -0.28
CA ARG A 39 -4.71 -10.03 0.85
C ARG A 39 -4.03 -9.49 2.10
N VAL A 40 -4.81 -9.34 3.16
CA VAL A 40 -4.31 -9.09 4.50
C VAL A 40 -4.62 -10.30 5.34
N ASP A 41 -3.58 -10.86 5.95
CA ASP A 41 -3.68 -11.91 6.95
C ASP A 41 -3.43 -11.30 8.34
N PHE A 42 -4.26 -11.67 9.30
CA PHE A 42 -4.18 -11.27 10.70
C PHE A 42 -3.85 -12.50 11.54
N THR A 43 -2.71 -12.48 12.22
CA THR A 43 -2.25 -13.56 13.10
C THR A 43 -2.05 -13.01 14.50
N PRO A 44 -2.66 -13.60 15.54
CA PRO A 44 -2.39 -13.18 16.91
C PRO A 44 -0.91 -13.44 17.24
N LEU A 45 -0.21 -12.42 17.75
CA LEU A 45 1.15 -12.57 18.28
C LEU A 45 1.14 -12.79 19.79
N SER A 46 0.23 -12.10 20.48
CA SER A 46 -0.02 -12.21 21.91
C SER A 46 -1.50 -11.87 22.18
N ASN A 47 -1.90 -11.75 23.45
CA ASN A 47 -3.29 -11.42 23.80
C ASN A 47 -3.73 -10.04 23.30
N ASP A 48 -2.78 -9.09 23.18
CA ASP A 48 -3.06 -7.70 22.85
C ASP A 48 -2.38 -7.25 21.54
N GLU A 49 -1.66 -8.16 20.86
CA GLU A 49 -0.93 -7.85 19.63
C GLU A 49 -1.36 -8.73 18.46
N THR A 50 -1.50 -8.10 17.30
CA THR A 50 -1.81 -8.78 16.04
C THR A 50 -0.75 -8.47 14.99
N LEU A 51 -0.13 -9.52 14.44
CA LEU A 51 0.67 -9.40 13.23
C LEU A 51 -0.25 -9.27 12.03
N MET A 52 -0.02 -8.23 11.24
CA MET A 52 -0.74 -7.98 10.01
C MET A 52 0.21 -8.09 8.82
N LYS A 53 -0.10 -9.00 7.90
CA LYS A 53 0.69 -9.21 6.69
C LYS A 53 -0.12 -8.83 5.46
N LEU A 54 0.25 -7.71 4.83
CA LEU A 54 -0.33 -7.27 3.57
C LEU A 54 0.49 -7.77 2.38
N SER A 55 -0.15 -8.56 1.52
CA SER A 55 0.36 -8.97 0.21
C SER A 55 -0.42 -8.25 -0.89
N LEU A 56 0.28 -7.60 -1.82
CA LEU A 56 -0.33 -6.88 -2.96
C LEU A 56 0.35 -7.29 -4.26
N SER A 57 -0.44 -7.70 -5.25
CA SER A 57 0.00 -7.95 -6.62
C SER A 57 -0.72 -6.99 -7.55
N PHE A 58 0.00 -6.38 -8.50
CA PHE A 58 -0.58 -5.43 -9.44
C PHE A 58 0.11 -5.54 -10.80
N VAL A 59 -0.63 -5.21 -11.86
CA VAL A 59 -0.09 -5.14 -13.21
C VAL A 59 0.33 -3.71 -13.50
N VAL A 60 1.62 -3.52 -13.74
CA VAL A 60 2.17 -2.24 -14.17
C VAL A 60 1.65 -1.90 -15.57
N PRO A 61 1.05 -0.72 -15.80
CA PRO A 61 0.69 -0.29 -17.14
C PRO A 61 1.92 -0.13 -18.05
N ARG A 62 1.81 -0.59 -19.30
CA ARG A 62 2.94 -0.65 -20.26
C ARG A 62 3.65 0.68 -20.49
N VAL A 63 2.92 1.81 -20.41
CA VAL A 63 3.49 3.16 -20.56
C VAL A 63 4.55 3.44 -19.50
N VAL A 64 4.31 2.98 -18.28
CA VAL A 64 5.20 3.14 -17.13
C VAL A 64 6.42 2.25 -17.28
N SER A 65 6.22 1.01 -17.74
CA SER A 65 7.31 0.07 -18.01
C SER A 65 8.31 0.61 -19.04
N ARG A 66 7.86 1.41 -20.01
CA ARG A 66 8.73 2.05 -21.02
C ARG A 66 9.50 3.25 -20.47
N MET A 67 8.91 4.02 -19.57
CA MET A 67 9.53 5.22 -19.01
C MET A 67 10.58 4.91 -17.93
N VAL A 68 10.36 3.91 -17.09
CA VAL A 68 11.12 3.77 -15.83
C VAL A 68 12.40 2.95 -15.95
N GLY A 69 12.52 2.11 -16.99
CA GLY A 69 13.72 1.28 -17.20
C GLY A 69 14.12 0.46 -15.96
N LYS A 70 13.73 -0.82 -15.93
CA LYS A 70 13.95 -1.83 -14.85
C LYS A 70 12.82 -1.93 -13.80
N SER A 71 12.48 -3.17 -13.45
CA SER A 71 11.39 -3.59 -12.56
C SER A 71 11.55 -3.14 -11.10
N ASN A 72 12.79 -3.00 -10.60
CA ASN A 72 13.06 -2.80 -9.17
C ASN A 72 12.58 -1.43 -8.64
N ARG A 73 12.63 -0.37 -9.45
CA ARG A 73 12.19 0.99 -9.04
C ARG A 73 10.67 1.05 -8.82
N ILE A 74 9.91 0.40 -9.71
CA ILE A 74 8.46 0.33 -9.63
C ILE A 74 8.03 -0.51 -8.43
N ALA A 75 8.71 -1.62 -8.18
CA ALA A 75 8.47 -2.46 -7.01
C ALA A 75 8.72 -1.70 -5.69
N ARG A 76 9.81 -0.92 -5.62
CA ARG A 76 10.14 -0.08 -4.45
C ARG A 76 9.08 1.00 -4.21
N PHE A 77 8.66 1.70 -5.27
CA PHE A 77 7.60 2.71 -5.17
C PHE A 77 6.29 2.12 -4.62
N VAL A 78 5.83 1.00 -5.19
CA VAL A 78 4.59 0.37 -4.70
C VAL A 78 4.72 -0.10 -3.26
N LYS A 79 5.87 -0.65 -2.89
CA LYS A 79 6.14 -1.06 -1.50
C LYS A 79 6.02 0.13 -0.53
N VAL A 80 6.69 1.25 -0.80
CA VAL A 80 6.72 2.41 0.10
C VAL A 80 5.40 3.18 0.07
N ARG A 81 4.94 3.60 -1.11
CA ARG A 81 3.80 4.52 -1.23
C ARG A 81 2.45 3.84 -1.07
N MET A 82 2.30 2.61 -1.55
CA MET A 82 1.01 1.93 -1.51
C MET A 82 0.88 1.03 -0.29
N VAL A 83 1.83 0.10 -0.10
CA VAL A 83 1.72 -0.93 0.92
C VAL A 83 1.96 -0.36 2.31
N GLN A 84 3.09 0.32 2.53
CA GLN A 84 3.45 0.86 3.85
C GLN A 84 2.49 1.96 4.32
N SER A 85 2.11 2.90 3.44
CA SER A 85 1.12 3.93 3.76
C SER A 85 -0.25 3.33 4.11
N SER A 86 -0.71 2.30 3.38
CA SER A 86 -1.99 1.66 3.67
C SER A 86 -1.97 0.92 5.01
N LEU A 87 -0.88 0.23 5.34
CA LEU A 87 -0.71 -0.42 6.64
C LEU A 87 -0.72 0.58 7.80
N LYS A 88 0.01 1.70 7.67
CA LYS A 88 -0.01 2.77 8.68
C LYS A 88 -1.41 3.36 8.86
N LYS A 89 -2.12 3.65 7.76
CA LYS A 89 -3.50 4.17 7.82
C LYS A 89 -4.46 3.17 8.47
N PHE A 90 -4.34 1.89 8.12
CA PHE A 90 -5.18 0.85 8.72
C PHE A 90 -4.88 0.72 10.23
N ARG A 91 -3.61 0.69 10.63
CA ARG A 91 -3.21 0.73 12.05
C ARG A 91 -3.87 1.91 12.75
N ASN A 92 -3.75 3.12 12.21
CA ASN A 92 -4.29 4.32 12.84
C ASN A 92 -5.82 4.27 12.96
N ILE A 93 -6.55 3.77 11.94
CA ILE A 93 -8.01 3.60 12.01
C ILE A 93 -8.40 2.59 13.10
N VAL A 94 -7.67 1.49 13.24
CA VAL A 94 -7.93 0.49 14.28
C VAL A 94 -7.65 1.09 15.66
N MET A 95 -6.52 1.77 15.85
CA MET A 95 -6.18 2.40 17.13
C MET A 95 -7.19 3.48 17.52
N GLU A 96 -7.63 4.30 16.57
CA GLU A 96 -8.67 5.32 16.78
C GLU A 96 -10.02 4.68 17.17
N ALA A 97 -10.41 3.58 16.52
CA ALA A 97 -11.64 2.86 16.85
C ALA A 97 -11.63 2.26 18.26
N GLU A 98 -10.46 1.88 18.77
CA GLU A 98 -10.25 1.36 20.14
C GLU A 98 -9.99 2.48 21.17
N GLY A 99 -9.96 3.75 20.75
CA GLY A 99 -9.71 4.89 21.65
C GLY A 99 -8.25 5.02 22.11
N ILE A 100 -7.31 4.42 21.38
CA ILE A 100 -5.88 4.45 21.69
C ILE A 100 -5.24 5.63 20.93
N GLU A 101 -4.75 6.65 21.65
CA GLU A 101 -4.03 7.77 21.05
C GLU A 101 -2.71 7.31 20.42
N THR A 102 -2.56 7.52 19.11
CA THR A 102 -1.29 7.25 18.43
C THR A 102 -0.35 8.45 18.55
N THR A 103 0.66 8.36 19.42
CA THR A 103 1.82 9.27 19.46
C THR A 103 2.79 8.95 18.32
N ASP A 104 2.45 9.36 17.10
CA ASP A 104 3.41 9.40 16.00
C ASP A 104 3.49 10.85 15.51
N GLY A 105 4.54 11.55 15.95
CA GLY A 105 4.89 12.87 15.44
C GLY A 105 5.03 12.77 13.93
N GLY A 106 4.23 13.55 13.22
CA GLY A 106 4.22 13.56 11.77
C GLY A 106 5.55 14.05 11.21
N GLU A 107 6.49 13.13 10.99
CA GLU A 107 7.40 13.27 9.86
C GLU A 107 6.55 13.10 8.59
N GLU A 108 6.02 14.24 8.12
CA GLU A 108 5.73 14.42 6.71
C GLU A 108 7.02 14.07 5.97
N ASN A 109 7.12 12.81 5.54
CA ASN A 109 8.16 12.39 4.63
C ASN A 109 7.91 13.20 3.35
N GLU A 110 8.71 14.23 3.12
CA GLU A 110 8.68 15.02 1.90
C GLU A 110 8.57 14.05 0.72
N GLU A 111 7.48 14.19 -0.04
CA GLU A 111 7.15 13.27 -1.10
C GLU A 111 8.25 13.34 -2.16
N PRO A 112 9.05 12.26 -2.41
CA PRO A 112 9.93 12.26 -3.57
C PRO A 112 9.05 12.42 -4.81
N THR A 113 9.18 13.58 -5.47
CA THR A 113 8.38 13.98 -6.62
C THR A 113 9.04 13.56 -7.92
N ASN A 114 10.34 13.27 -7.87
CA ASN A 114 11.14 12.81 -8.98
C ASN A 114 11.59 11.34 -8.78
N VAL A 115 11.84 10.66 -9.90
CA VAL A 115 12.32 9.27 -9.93
C VAL A 115 13.76 9.17 -9.41
N GLU A 116 14.51 10.26 -9.47
CA GLU A 116 15.88 10.40 -8.93
C GLU A 116 15.87 10.43 -7.39
N ASP A 117 14.87 11.05 -6.77
CA ASP A 117 14.71 11.06 -5.30
C ASP A 117 14.46 9.66 -4.71
N LEU A 118 14.03 8.70 -5.55
CA LEU A 118 13.88 7.29 -5.16
C LEU A 118 15.19 6.49 -5.22
N GLU A 119 16.23 7.06 -5.85
CA GLU A 119 17.59 6.50 -5.89
C GLU A 119 18.39 6.91 -4.65
N SER A 120 18.14 8.10 -4.08
CA SER A 120 18.81 8.64 -2.89
C SER A 120 18.38 7.97 -1.58
N ILE A 121 17.27 7.24 -1.58
CA ILE A 121 16.83 6.43 -0.43
C ILE A 121 17.55 5.09 -0.51
N GLU A 122 18.86 5.10 -0.21
CA GLU A 122 19.58 3.91 0.23
C GLU A 122 19.33 3.68 1.73
N LEU A 123 19.34 2.40 2.14
CA LEU A 123 19.13 1.94 3.51
C LEU A 123 20.26 2.38 4.44
#